data_AF-A0A0R0HKZ4-F1
#
_entry.id   AF-A0A0R0HKZ4-F1
#
_cell.length_a   1.000
_cell.length_b   1.000
_cell.length_c   1.000
_cell.angle_alpha   90.00
_cell.angle_beta   90.00
_cell.angle_gamma   90.00
#
_symmetry.space_group_name_H-M   'P 1'
#
loop_
_entity.id
_entity.type
_entity.pdbx_description
1 polymer ?
#
loop_
_entity_poly.entity_id
_entity_poly.type
_entity_poly.pdbx_seq_one_letter_code
_entity_poly.pdbx_strand_id
1 'polypeptide(L)'
;MEDRRSKKHHRRHRHHPATTTTTLSTTTGESDGEVEEAEDGDPEAWVTLNKGFRQVQSVLDRNRLLIQQVNENQQSRMHDNMVKNVSLIQELNGNISKVVSLYSDLNTNFSNVCQQRSKNSSK
;
A
#
# COMPACT_ATOMS: atom_id res chain seq x y z
N MET A 1 -66.61 21.95 8.29
CA MET A 1 -66.01 20.61 8.08
C MET A 1 -64.52 20.77 8.35
N GLU A 2 -64.08 20.33 9.53
CA GLU A 2 -62.70 20.36 9.98
C GLU A 2 -61.91 19.28 9.25
N ASP A 3 -60.68 19.57 8.80
CA ASP A 3 -59.63 18.57 8.82
C ASP A 3 -58.23 19.17 8.96
N ARG A 4 -57.50 18.60 9.90
CA ARG A 4 -56.21 19.04 10.44
C ARG A 4 -55.08 18.30 9.74
N ARG A 5 -53.96 18.95 9.35
CA ARG A 5 -52.63 18.29 9.48
C ARG A 5 -51.44 19.25 9.47
N SER A 6 -50.55 18.96 10.41
CA SER A 6 -49.48 19.80 10.95
C SER A 6 -48.18 19.89 10.13
N LYS A 7 -47.50 21.03 10.35
CA LYS A 7 -46.10 21.38 10.04
C LYS A 7 -45.07 20.38 10.62
N LYS A 8 -43.98 20.12 9.88
CA LYS A 8 -42.64 19.95 10.49
C LYS A 8 -41.49 20.16 9.50
N HIS A 9 -40.51 20.93 9.97
CA HIS A 9 -39.36 21.48 9.27
C HIS A 9 -38.35 20.44 8.78
N HIS A 10 -37.80 20.65 7.57
CA HIS A 10 -36.60 19.98 7.08
C HIS A 10 -35.37 20.86 7.34
N ARG A 11 -34.52 20.48 8.30
CA ARG A 11 -33.17 21.03 8.47
C ARG A 11 -32.17 20.09 7.80
N ARG A 12 -31.49 20.59 6.77
CA ARG A 12 -30.41 19.91 6.06
C ARG A 12 -29.15 19.90 6.93
N HIS A 13 -28.60 18.73 7.19
CA HIS A 13 -27.23 18.57 7.68
C HIS A 13 -26.33 18.02 6.57
N ARG A 14 -25.18 18.68 6.40
CA ARG A 14 -24.10 18.37 5.45
C ARG A 14 -23.51 16.99 5.76
N HIS A 15 -23.23 16.23 4.70
CA HIS A 15 -22.38 15.05 4.78
C HIS A 15 -20.90 15.46 4.75
N HIS A 16 -20.12 14.89 5.66
CA HIS A 16 -18.65 14.83 5.61
C HIS A 16 -18.31 13.33 5.52
N PRO A 17 -17.36 12.93 4.66
CA PRO A 17 -17.04 11.51 4.47
C PRO A 17 -16.24 10.98 5.66
N ALA A 18 -16.63 9.79 6.13
CA ALA A 18 -16.07 9.13 7.31
C ALA A 18 -14.66 8.56 7.04
N THR A 19 -13.75 8.80 7.97
CA THR A 19 -12.49 8.07 8.11
C THR A 19 -12.80 6.73 8.77
N THR A 20 -12.51 5.63 8.10
CA THR A 20 -12.71 4.27 8.61
C THR A 20 -11.58 3.92 9.58
N THR A 21 -11.85 3.98 10.88
CA THR A 21 -11.08 3.29 11.91
C THR A 21 -11.75 1.94 12.13
N THR A 22 -11.08 0.86 11.74
CA THR A 22 -11.52 -0.51 12.00
C THR A 22 -11.23 -0.85 13.45
N THR A 23 -12.22 -0.69 14.31
CA THR A 23 -12.25 -1.19 15.69
C THR A 23 -12.73 -2.63 15.67
N LEU A 24 -11.94 -3.57 16.21
CA LEU A 24 -12.44 -4.92 16.50
C LEU A 24 -13.30 -4.86 17.77
N SER A 25 -14.53 -5.35 17.66
CA SER A 25 -15.44 -5.58 18.78
C SER A 25 -15.08 -6.89 19.47
N THR A 26 -14.65 -6.83 20.73
CA THR A 26 -14.54 -8.01 21.59
C THR A 26 -15.75 -8.06 22.51
N THR A 27 -16.48 -9.16 22.41
CA THR A 27 -17.66 -9.51 23.20
C THR A 27 -17.28 -9.74 24.66
N THR A 28 -18.07 -9.14 25.55
CA THR A 28 -18.08 -9.33 26.99
C THR A 28 -18.08 -10.81 27.37
N GLY A 29 -16.94 -11.29 27.83
CA GLY A 29 -16.75 -12.54 28.53
C GLY A 29 -15.55 -12.34 29.44
N GLU A 30 -15.77 -12.42 30.74
CA GLU A 30 -14.73 -12.35 31.77
C GLU A 30 -13.65 -13.40 31.46
N SER A 31 -12.57 -12.96 30.82
CA SER A 31 -11.33 -13.70 30.71
C SER A 31 -10.24 -12.72 31.07
N ASP A 32 -9.67 -12.93 32.25
CA ASP A 32 -8.45 -12.32 32.75
C ASP A 32 -7.30 -12.72 31.82
N GLY A 33 -7.25 -12.09 30.66
CA GLY A 33 -6.28 -12.31 29.60
C GLY A 33 -5.30 -11.17 29.66
N GLU A 34 -4.08 -11.49 30.10
CA GLU A 34 -2.89 -10.65 30.00
C GLU A 34 -2.92 -9.95 28.64
N VAL A 35 -2.98 -8.61 28.68
CA VAL A 35 -2.82 -7.79 27.49
C VAL A 35 -1.38 -8.05 27.07
N GLU A 36 -1.16 -8.98 26.12
CA GLU A 36 0.14 -9.08 25.48
C GLU A 36 0.42 -7.70 24.90
N GLU A 37 1.34 -6.99 25.54
CA GLU A 37 1.83 -5.73 25.04
C GLU A 37 2.25 -5.99 23.60
N ALA A 38 1.62 -5.31 22.66
CA ALA A 38 2.00 -5.35 21.27
C ALA A 38 3.51 -5.08 21.25
N GLU A 39 4.31 -6.12 21.01
CA GLU A 39 5.75 -6.04 20.94
C GLU A 39 6.04 -4.97 19.90
N ASP A 40 6.45 -3.78 20.36
CA ASP A 40 6.76 -2.64 19.51
C ASP A 40 7.83 -3.13 18.54
N GLY A 41 7.39 -3.37 17.31
CA GLY A 41 8.19 -4.07 16.32
C GLY A 41 9.53 -3.37 16.16
N ASP A 42 10.60 -4.14 15.98
CA ASP A 42 11.96 -3.61 15.94
C ASP A 42 12.04 -2.40 14.98
N PRO A 43 12.33 -1.19 15.50
CA PRO A 43 12.33 0.03 14.70
C PRO A 43 13.35 -0.05 13.55
N GLU A 44 14.45 -0.79 13.71
CA GLU A 44 15.44 -1.00 12.65
C GLU A 44 14.88 -1.88 11.52
N ALA A 45 14.14 -2.94 11.89
CA ALA A 45 13.47 -3.81 10.92
C ALA A 45 12.42 -3.03 10.12
N TRP A 46 11.65 -2.19 10.81
CA TRP A 46 10.64 -1.34 10.18
C TRP A 46 11.25 -0.30 9.23
N VAL A 47 12.36 0.33 9.59
CA VAL A 47 13.08 1.27 8.72
C VAL A 47 13.58 0.56 7.46
N THR A 48 14.19 -0.62 7.61
CA THR A 48 14.68 -1.44 6.49
C THR A 48 13.56 -1.82 5.53
N LEU A 49 12.42 -2.25 6.08
CA LEU A 49 11.25 -2.63 5.33
C LEU A 49 10.62 -1.46 4.57
N ASN A 50 10.45 -0.31 5.23
CA ASN A 50 9.93 0.90 4.59
C ASN A 50 10.81 1.37 3.44
N LYS A 51 12.14 1.32 3.61
CA LYS A 51 13.08 1.69 2.56
C LYS A 51 12.92 0.79 1.32
N GLY A 52 12.90 -0.53 1.53
CA GLY A 52 12.71 -1.48 0.43
C GLY A 52 11.38 -1.29 -0.30
N PHE A 53 10.28 -1.12 0.44
CA PHE A 53 8.98 -0.87 -0.17
C PHE A 53 8.92 0.43 -0.98
N ARG A 54 9.51 1.53 -0.49
CA ARG A 54 9.58 2.78 -1.26
C ARG A 54 10.35 2.61 -2.57
N GLN A 55 11.43 1.83 -2.56
CA GLN A 55 12.19 1.54 -3.77
C GLN A 55 11.38 0.70 -4.76
N VAL A 56 10.68 -0.34 -4.30
CA VAL A 56 9.79 -1.15 -5.14
C VAL A 56 8.67 -0.29 -5.72
N GLN A 57 7.99 0.52 -4.90
CA GLN A 57 6.94 1.43 -5.33
C GLN A 57 7.42 2.38 -6.43
N SER A 58 8.60 2.98 -6.28
CA SER A 58 9.17 3.86 -7.30
C SER A 58 9.35 3.17 -8.66
N VAL A 59 9.74 1.88 -8.67
CA VAL A 59 9.87 1.10 -9.90
C VAL A 59 8.49 0.77 -10.50
N LEU A 60 7.51 0.43 -9.66
CA LEU A 60 6.15 0.15 -10.10
C LEU A 60 5.44 1.39 -10.67
N ASP A 61 5.67 2.57 -10.07
CA ASP A 61 5.18 3.85 -10.58
C ASP A 61 5.78 4.14 -11.96
N ARG A 62 7.07 3.87 -12.15
CA ARG A 62 7.71 3.97 -13.47
C ARG A 62 7.08 3.01 -14.48
N ASN A 63 6.82 1.76 -14.10
CA ASN A 63 6.15 0.79 -14.96
C ASN A 63 4.75 1.26 -15.38
N ARG A 64 3.99 1.89 -14.47
CA ARG A 64 2.69 2.47 -14.80
C ARG A 64 2.80 3.53 -15.90
N LEU A 65 3.78 4.42 -15.81
CA LEU A 65 4.02 5.46 -16.82
C LEU A 65 4.44 4.87 -18.17
N LEU A 66 5.32 3.86 -18.16
CA LEU A 66 5.75 3.17 -19.38
C LEU A 66 4.57 2.50 -20.10
N ILE A 67 3.72 1.78 -19.35
CA ILE A 67 2.50 1.15 -19.91
C ILE A 67 1.57 2.21 -20.50
N GLN A 68 1.38 3.32 -19.80
CA GLN A 68 0.57 4.42 -20.30
C GLN A 68 1.12 4.97 -21.63
N GLN A 69 2.43 5.21 -21.73
CA GLN A 69 3.07 5.69 -22.96
C GLN A 69 2.97 4.67 -24.11
N VAL A 70 3.13 3.38 -23.81
CA VAL A 70 2.94 2.30 -24.79
C VAL A 70 1.52 2.32 -25.36
N ASN A 71 0.52 2.52 -24.50
CA ASN A 71 -0.88 2.63 -24.89
C ASN A 71 -1.16 3.89 -25.71
N GLU A 72 -0.63 5.05 -25.31
CA GLU A 72 -0.76 6.33 -26.04
C GLU A 72 -0.15 6.23 -27.44
N ASN A 73 1.05 5.64 -27.54
CA ASN A 73 1.71 5.41 -28.82
C ASN A 73 0.85 4.51 -29.73
N GLN A 74 0.20 3.48 -29.19
CA GLN A 74 -0.70 2.59 -29.95
C GLN A 74 -1.96 3.33 -30.42
N GLN A 75 -2.55 4.14 -29.57
CA GLN A 75 -3.73 4.95 -29.91
C GLN A 75 -3.42 6.00 -30.97
N SER A 76 -2.21 6.55 -31.00
CA SER A 76 -1.79 7.53 -32.00
C SER A 76 -1.76 6.98 -33.44
N ARG A 77 -1.61 5.65 -33.60
CA ARG A 77 -1.45 4.96 -34.89
C ARG A 77 -0.30 5.48 -35.76
N MET A 78 0.62 6.27 -35.18
CA MET A 78 1.81 6.75 -35.86
C MET A 78 2.91 5.69 -35.79
N HIS A 79 3.45 5.30 -36.94
CA HIS A 79 4.53 4.31 -37.02
C HIS A 79 5.73 4.68 -36.14
N ASP A 80 6.15 5.94 -36.17
CA ASP A 80 7.30 6.43 -35.39
C ASP A 80 7.10 6.31 -33.88
N ASN A 81 5.86 6.45 -33.41
CA ASN A 81 5.53 6.23 -32.00
C ASN A 81 5.53 4.74 -31.65
N MET A 82 5.11 3.88 -32.58
CA MET A 82 5.15 2.44 -32.37
C MET A 82 6.56 1.88 -32.27
N VAL A 83 7.51 2.44 -33.02
CA VAL A 83 8.94 2.07 -32.89
C VAL A 83 9.46 2.36 -31.47
N LYS A 84 9.00 3.44 -30.81
CA LYS A 84 9.39 3.77 -29.43
C LYS A 84 8.91 2.72 -28.42
N ASN A 85 7.82 2.00 -28.68
CA ASN A 85 7.31 0.96 -27.77
C ASN A 85 8.34 -0.15 -27.52
N VAL A 86 9.24 -0.41 -28.47
CA VAL A 86 10.32 -1.39 -28.27
C VAL A 86 11.19 -0.98 -27.07
N SER A 87 11.63 0.28 -27.02
CA SER A 87 12.45 0.79 -25.92
C SER A 87 11.69 0.85 -24.60
N LEU A 88 10.41 1.23 -24.62
CA LEU A 88 9.56 1.29 -23.41
C LEU A 88 9.32 -0.10 -22.82
N ILE A 89 9.07 -1.11 -23.67
CA ILE A 89 8.88 -2.52 -23.24
C ILE A 89 10.19 -3.11 -22.72
N GLN A 90 11.33 -2.78 -23.34
CA GLN A 90 12.64 -3.17 -22.82
C GLN A 90 12.88 -2.60 -21.42
N GLU A 91 12.54 -1.33 -21.19
CA GLU A 91 12.64 -0.72 -19.86
C GLU A 91 11.70 -1.41 -18.85
N LEU A 92 10.46 -1.70 -19.26
CA LEU A 92 9.50 -2.43 -18.43
C LEU A 92 10.06 -3.79 -18.00
N ASN A 93 10.63 -4.56 -18.94
CA ASN A 93 11.25 -5.85 -18.65
C ASN A 93 12.45 -5.71 -17.69
N GLY A 94 13.29 -4.69 -17.87
CA GLY A 94 14.38 -4.39 -16.94
C GLY A 94 13.88 -4.04 -15.53
N ASN A 95 12.79 -3.30 -15.44
CA ASN A 95 12.16 -2.96 -14.17
C ASN A 95 11.57 -4.20 -13.47
N ILE A 96 11.06 -5.20 -14.20
CA ILE A 96 10.64 -6.48 -13.59
C ILE A 96 11.82 -7.15 -12.89
N SER A 97 12.97 -7.27 -13.58
CA SER A 97 14.19 -7.82 -12.96
C SER A 97 14.63 -7.01 -11.74
N LYS A 98 14.55 -5.68 -11.81
CA LYS A 98 14.87 -4.79 -10.69
C LYS A 98 13.95 -5.01 -9.49
N VAL A 99 12.65 -5.18 -9.70
CA VAL A 99 11.69 -5.48 -8.62
C VAL A 99 12.03 -6.81 -7.96
N VAL A 100 12.35 -7.85 -8.74
CA VAL A 100 12.78 -9.15 -8.20
C VAL A 100 14.02 -9.00 -7.32
N SER A 101 15.05 -8.28 -7.78
CA SER A 101 16.24 -8.00 -6.98
C SER A 101 15.92 -7.23 -5.70
N LEU A 102 15.10 -6.17 -5.77
CA LEU A 102 14.71 -5.39 -4.60
C LEU A 102 13.95 -6.23 -3.57
N TYR A 103 13.09 -7.15 -4.00
CA TYR A 103 12.41 -8.07 -3.07
C TYR A 103 13.39 -9.07 -2.44
N SER A 104 14.38 -9.56 -3.19
CA SER A 104 15.42 -10.43 -2.65
C SER A 104 16.28 -9.71 -1.61
N ASP A 105 16.69 -8.48 -1.90
CA ASP A 105 17.45 -7.63 -0.98
C ASP A 105 16.63 -7.29 0.27
N LEU A 106 15.36 -6.92 0.10
CA LEU A 106 14.43 -6.65 1.19
C LEU A 106 14.30 -7.87 2.12
N ASN A 107 14.07 -9.06 1.54
CA ASN A 107 13.93 -10.29 2.30
C ASN A 107 15.22 -10.66 3.06
N THR A 108 16.37 -10.49 2.42
CA THR A 108 17.68 -10.77 3.02
C THR A 108 17.99 -9.80 4.15
N ASN A 109 17.81 -8.49 3.94
CA ASN A 109 18.06 -7.47 4.94
C ASN A 109 17.13 -7.62 6.15
N PHE A 110 15.84 -7.86 5.92
CA PHE A 110 14.88 -8.11 6.99
C PHE A 110 15.24 -9.37 7.80
N SER A 111 15.59 -10.47 7.12
CA SER A 111 16.04 -11.71 7.79
C SER A 111 17.28 -11.47 8.64
N ASN A 112 18.24 -10.67 8.16
CA ASN A 112 19.45 -10.33 8.90
C ASN A 112 19.15 -9.53 10.17
N VAL A 113 18.26 -8.54 10.11
CA VAL A 113 17.85 -7.75 11.28
C VAL A 113 17.19 -8.65 12.34
N CYS A 114 16.26 -9.51 11.92
CA CYS A 114 15.60 -10.46 12.82
C CYS A 114 16.59 -11.46 13.45
N GLN A 115 17.54 -11.98 12.68
CA GLN A 115 18.57 -12.89 13.20
C GLN A 115 19.53 -12.20 14.18
N GLN A 116 19.88 -10.94 13.93
CA GLN A 116 20.74 -10.17 14.83
C GLN A 116 20.06 -9.96 16.18
N ARG A 117 18.75 -9.70 16.18
CA ARG A 117 17.93 -9.61 17.40
C ARG A 117 17.93 -10.93 18.20
N SER A 118 17.71 -12.06 17.52
CA SER A 118 17.74 -13.40 18.17
C SER A 118 19.10 -13.74 18.78
N LYS A 119 20.20 -13.32 18.14
CA LYS A 119 21.55 -13.48 18.70
C LYS A 119 21.81 -12.56 19.89
N ASN A 120 21.31 -11.32 19.84
CA ASN A 120 21.47 -10.35 20.92
C ASN A 120 20.60 -10.68 22.14
N SER A 121 19.44 -11.32 21.97
CA SER A 121 18.59 -11.77 23.08
C SER A 121 19.12 -13.02 23.79
N SER A 122 20.07 -13.73 23.17
CA SER A 122 20.65 -14.99 23.70
C SER A 122 22.01 -14.77 24.39
N LYS A 123 22.39 -13.51 24.66
CA LYS A 123 23.67 -13.12 25.26
C LYS A 123 23.45 -12.25 26.49
#